data_AF-A0A2X2BF86-F1
#
_entry.id   AF-A0A2X2BF86-F1
#
_cell.length_a   1.000
_cell.length_b   1.000
_cell.length_c   1.000
_cell.angle_alpha   90.00
_cell.angle_beta   90.00
_cell.angle_gamma   90.00
#
_symmetry.space_group_name_H-M   'P 1'
#
loop_
_entity.id
_entity.type
_entity.pdbx_description
1 polymer ?
#
loop_
_entity_poly.entity_id
_entity_poly.type
_entity_poly.pdbx_seq_one_letter_code
_entity_poly.pdbx_strand_id
1 'polypeptide(L)' 'MSYFFAHLSRLKLITRWPLMRNIRQENVSEHSLQVAFCCPCISGD' A
#
# COMPACT_ATOMS: atom_id res chain seq x y z
N MET A 1 17.23 -5.92 -18.21
CA MET A 1 16.62 -4.81 -17.45
C MET A 1 15.50 -5.39 -16.62
N SER A 2 15.62 -5.36 -15.29
CA SER A 2 14.72 -6.09 -14.40
C SER A 2 13.33 -5.45 -14.37
N TYR A 3 12.32 -6.15 -14.88
CA TYR A 3 10.91 -5.73 -14.86
C TYR A 3 10.32 -5.71 -13.44
N PHE A 4 11.04 -6.26 -12.45
CA PHE A 4 10.62 -6.34 -11.06
C PHE A 4 10.30 -4.95 -10.47
N PHE A 5 11.18 -3.97 -10.65
CA PHE A 5 10.97 -2.63 -10.11
C PHE A 5 9.86 -1.86 -10.87
N ALA A 6 9.68 -2.15 -12.16
CA ALA A 6 8.59 -1.58 -12.97
C ALA A 6 7.21 -2.13 -12.56
N HIS A 7 7.15 -3.38 -12.09
CA HIS A 7 5.93 -3.94 -11.51
C HIS A 7 5.66 -3.40 -10.10
N LEU A 8 6.69 -3.17 -9.30
CA LEU A 8 6.55 -2.54 -7.97
C LEU A 8 6.01 -1.11 -8.05
N SER A 9 6.47 -0.30 -9.01
CA SER A 9 5.97 1.07 -9.19
C SER A 9 4.49 1.12 -9.61
N ARG A 10 3.94 0.04 -10.19
CA ARG A 10 2.51 -0.07 -10.52
C ARG A 10 1.62 -0.37 -9.31
N LEU A 11 2.17 -0.78 -8.16
CA LEU A 11 1.37 -0.98 -6.93
C LEU A 11 0.76 0.32 -6.40
N LYS A 12 1.35 1.48 -6.73
CA LYS A 12 0.79 2.81 -6.44
C LYS A 12 -0.50 3.10 -7.23
N LEU A 13 -0.75 2.40 -8.35
CA LEU A 13 -1.93 2.58 -9.19
C LEU A 13 -3.13 1.73 -8.75
N ILE A 14 -2.93 0.81 -7.80
CA ILE A 14 -4.01 -0.04 -7.28
C ILE A 14 -4.61 0.67 -6.06
N THR A 15 -5.76 1.31 -6.27
CA THR A 15 -6.56 1.97 -5.24
C THR A 15 -7.44 0.95 -4.51
N ARG A 16 -7.55 1.08 -3.19
CA ARG A 16 -8.52 0.32 -2.38
C ARG A 16 -9.87 1.04 -2.36
N TRP A 17 -10.94 0.26 -2.29
CA TRP A 17 -12.34 0.72 -2.24
C TRP A 17 -12.83 1.45 -3.51
N PRO A 18 -12.65 0.90 -4.73
CA PRO A 18 -13.07 1.56 -5.96
C PRO A 18 -14.59 1.81 -6.03
N LEU A 19 -15.37 1.11 -5.19
CA LEU A 19 -16.83 1.18 -5.16
C LEU A 19 -17.38 2.09 -4.04
N MET A 20 -16.53 2.69 -3.20
CA MET A 20 -16.95 3.63 -2.16
C MET A 20 -16.32 5.00 -2.37
N ARG A 21 -17.09 6.07 -2.17
CA ARG A 21 -16.60 7.44 -2.33
C ARG A 21 -15.61 7.77 -1.21
N ASN A 22 -14.32 7.65 -1.51
CA ASN A 22 -13.26 7.91 -0.55
C ASN A 22 -12.79 9.37 -0.63
N ILE A 23 -12.65 10.05 0.53
CA ILE A 23 -12.19 11.46 0.61
C ILE A 23 -10.70 11.56 0.25
N ARG A 24 -9.93 10.51 0.55
CA ARG A 24 -8.56 10.29 0.08
C ARG A 24 -8.51 8.91 -0.57
N GLN A 25 -8.01 8.83 -1.79
CA GLN A 25 -7.79 7.54 -2.45
C GLN A 25 -6.63 6.82 -1.76
N GLU A 26 -6.92 5.80 -0.97
CA GLU A 26 -5.91 4.99 -0.30
C GLU A 26 -5.34 3.97 -1.29
N ASN A 27 -4.04 4.04 -1.54
CA ASN A 27 -3.35 3.11 -2.43
C ASN A 27 -2.76 1.93 -1.64
N VAL A 28 -2.66 0.76 -2.27
CA VAL A 28 -2.07 -0.44 -1.65
C VAL A 28 -0.63 -0.20 -1.15
N SER A 29 0.12 0.68 -1.82
CA SER A 29 1.47 1.08 -1.39
C SER A 29 1.48 1.84 -0.05
N GLU A 30 0.51 2.73 0.18
CA GLU A 30 0.40 3.50 1.43
C GLU A 30 -0.04 2.60 2.59
N HIS A 31 -1.01 1.72 2.30
CA HIS A 31 -1.47 0.73 3.25
C HIS A 31 -0.36 -0.23 3.69
N SER A 32 0.41 -0.74 2.73
CA SER A 32 1.54 -1.66 3.02
C SER A 32 2.61 -0.99 3.88
N LEU A 33 2.85 0.30 3.68
CA LEU A 33 3.75 1.09 4.50
C LEU A 33 3.21 1.27 5.92
N GLN A 34 1.93 1.62 6.07
CA GLN A 34 1.30 1.76 7.39
C GLN A 34 1.34 0.43 8.18
N VAL A 35 1.09 -0.70 7.53
CA VAL A 35 1.23 -2.03 8.15
C VAL A 35 2.68 -2.34 8.51
N ALA A 36 3.66 -1.95 7.68
CA ALA A 36 5.08 -2.15 8.01
C ALA A 36 5.54 -1.33 9.22
N PHE A 37 4.94 -0.16 9.48
CA PHE A 37 5.19 0.61 10.71
C PHE A 37 4.41 0.07 11.91
N CYS A 38 3.18 -0.39 11.70
CA CYS A 38 2.29 -0.83 12.77
C CYS A 38 2.57 -2.26 13.24
N CYS A 39 2.89 -3.18 12.33
CA CYS A 39 3.12 -4.59 12.65
C CYS A 39 4.28 -4.78 13.66
N PRO A 40 5.46 -4.16 13.50
CA PRO A 40 6.53 -4.26 14.47
C PRO A 40 6.21 -3.61 15.82
N CYS A 41 5.40 -2.53 15.86
CA CYS A 41 5.06 -1.89 17.12
C CYS A 41 4.03 -2.69 17.94
N ILE A 42 3.18 -3.49 17.29
CA ILE A 42 2.22 -4.39 17.97
C ILE A 42 2.88 -5.73 18.36
N SER A 43 3.93 -6.14 17.64
CA SER A 43 4.64 -7.41 17.88
C SER A 43 5.75 -7.30 18.93
N GLY A 44 5.92 -6.12 19.54
CA GLY A 44 6.97 -5.80 20.49
C GLY A 44 6.60 -5.99 21.97
N ASP A 45 5.46 -6.62 22.25
CA ASP A 45 5.07 -7.12 23.58
C ASP A 45 5.31 -8.64 23.68
#